data_AF-A0A067BQ78-F1
#
_entry.id   AF-A0A067BQ78-F1
#
_cell.length_a   1.000
_cell.length_b   1.000
_cell.length_c   1.000
_cell.angle_alpha   90.00
_cell.angle_beta   90.00
_cell.angle_gamma   90.00
#
_symmetry.space_group_name_H-M   'P 1'
#
loop_
_entity.id
_entity.type
_entity.pdbx_description
1 polymer ?
#
loop_
_entity_poly.entity_id
_entity_poly.type
_entity_poly.pdbx_seq_one_letter_code
_entity_poly.pdbx_strand_id
1 'polypeptide(L)'
;MTSGALLAMPMLLINMGGEMIYVLDQRLKAQNIPEDKSTKVLVDVVKTMYNTKFISELFRPHHMYSNLSTRQIFDRLAHSSIMRLNQSSMDKLYGLMRMGFKSNLLACSSADQLVQVTMNHLQSIKAIVKADEATSLIEDAVVLTASVYGALSHANFLLLKQHLARFFQDVRIKVSLFLQAGLQNPDGAFVLRAHGPIATGGDIPGVVRYFDDRGKVVDKDMFDLANAVGAIAVDDGPILTRDPALCPFGENLYAPTAKPDLKSGAELTADAKRTRGADKLDAPAKQYKATAQDGLNLLADLLGNSAKETTDAKPFKIALFAGDTGDDDDATDGKGTDAHVTMITIDALSDHKDATKHLLDDFDVDVKARAEGKKGGDDDDLLSLMDASA
;
A
#
# COMPACT_ATOMS: atom_id res chain seq x y z
N MET A 1 -21.86 -8.48 -4.24
CA MET A 1 -20.75 -8.57 -3.27
C MET A 1 -19.53 -7.92 -3.89
N THR A 2 -18.84 -7.04 -3.16
CA THR A 2 -17.59 -6.42 -3.61
C THR A 2 -16.52 -7.49 -3.78
N SER A 3 -15.86 -7.53 -4.94
CA SER A 3 -14.75 -8.46 -5.18
C SER A 3 -13.55 -8.09 -4.32
N GLY A 4 -12.93 -9.07 -3.66
CA GLY A 4 -11.72 -8.84 -2.85
C GLY A 4 -10.56 -8.24 -3.65
N ALA A 5 -10.52 -8.46 -4.98
CA ALA A 5 -9.56 -7.83 -5.88
C ALA A 5 -9.64 -6.29 -5.87
N LEU A 6 -10.86 -5.75 -5.74
CA LEU A 6 -11.11 -4.30 -5.71
C LEU A 6 -10.82 -3.66 -4.34
N LEU A 7 -10.49 -4.48 -3.34
CA LEU A 7 -10.16 -4.04 -1.98
C LEU A 7 -8.70 -4.33 -1.62
N ALA A 8 -7.87 -4.71 -2.60
CA ALA A 8 -6.45 -4.97 -2.39
C ALA A 8 -5.64 -3.68 -2.21
N MET A 9 -6.02 -2.59 -2.88
CA MET A 9 -5.28 -1.32 -2.82
C MET A 9 -5.24 -0.66 -1.42
N PRO A 10 -6.36 -0.57 -0.67
CA PRO A 10 -6.32 -0.04 0.70
C PRO A 10 -5.38 -0.87 1.59
N MET A 11 -5.44 -2.20 1.49
CA MET A 11 -4.56 -3.09 2.25
C MET A 11 -3.10 -2.88 1.88
N LEU A 12 -2.77 -2.73 0.60
CA LEU A 12 -1.41 -2.42 0.17
C LEU A 12 -0.90 -1.12 0.80
N LEU A 13 -1.67 -0.03 0.68
CA LEU A 13 -1.25 1.30 1.11
C LEU A 13 -1.12 1.42 2.63
N ILE A 14 -2.06 0.86 3.39
CA ILE A 14 -2.00 0.89 4.86
C ILE A 14 -0.76 0.15 5.36
N ASN A 15 -0.53 -1.08 4.87
CA ASN A 15 0.59 -1.88 5.35
C ASN A 15 1.93 -1.32 4.88
N MET A 16 2.06 -0.92 3.60
CA MET A 16 3.30 -0.27 3.13
C MET A 16 3.57 1.07 3.83
N GLY A 17 2.53 1.84 4.16
CA GLY A 17 2.70 3.05 4.95
C GLY A 17 3.07 2.79 6.40
N GLY A 18 2.59 1.69 7.01
CA GLY A 18 3.09 1.22 8.30
C GLY A 18 4.59 0.93 8.28
N GLU A 19 5.05 0.18 7.28
CA GLU A 19 6.48 -0.05 7.06
C GLU A 19 7.25 1.25 6.84
N MET A 20 6.66 2.23 6.15
CA MET A 20 7.27 3.56 5.96
C MET A 20 7.49 4.26 7.30
N ILE A 21 6.46 4.30 8.15
CA ILE A 21 6.54 4.91 9.49
C ILE A 21 7.58 4.19 10.35
N TYR A 22 7.67 2.86 10.29
CA TYR A 22 8.69 2.11 11.02
C TYR A 22 10.10 2.50 10.59
N VAL A 23 10.37 2.54 9.28
CA VAL A 23 11.68 2.92 8.75
C VAL A 23 12.01 4.37 9.13
N LEU A 24 11.06 5.29 8.97
CA LEU A 24 11.27 6.70 9.33
C LEU A 24 11.56 6.87 10.82
N ASP A 25 10.77 6.26 11.70
CA ASP A 25 10.97 6.33 13.15
C ASP A 25 12.38 5.86 13.56
N GLN A 26 12.83 4.72 13.02
CA GLN A 26 14.16 4.21 13.33
C GLN A 26 15.29 5.04 12.74
N ARG A 27 15.13 5.59 11.53
CA ARG A 27 16.16 6.43 10.90
C ARG A 27 16.29 7.80 11.56
N LEU A 28 15.18 8.43 11.93
CA LEU A 28 15.20 9.70 12.67
C LEU A 28 15.90 9.54 14.03
N LYS A 29 15.62 8.44 14.75
CA LYS A 29 16.32 8.08 15.99
C LYS A 29 17.81 7.82 15.77
N ALA A 30 18.15 7.00 14.77
CA ALA A 30 19.55 6.65 14.47
C ALA A 30 20.41 7.86 14.07
N GLN A 31 19.79 8.90 13.50
CA GLN A 31 20.46 10.14 13.14
C GLN A 31 20.42 11.21 14.22
N ASN A 32 19.91 10.88 15.42
CA ASN A 32 19.76 11.81 16.53
C ASN A 32 19.02 13.11 16.15
N ILE A 33 17.99 12.99 15.30
CA ILE A 33 17.13 14.13 14.99
C ILE A 33 16.39 14.54 16.28
N PRO A 34 16.28 15.85 16.60
CA PRO A 34 15.54 16.32 17.77
C PRO A 34 14.13 15.72 17.85
N GLU A 35 13.73 15.31 19.06
CA GLU A 35 12.49 14.55 19.29
C GLU A 35 11.23 15.31 18.86
N ASP A 36 11.21 16.63 19.03
CA ASP A 36 10.16 17.53 18.56
C ASP A 36 10.00 17.47 17.03
N LYS A 37 11.12 17.53 16.30
CA LYS A 37 11.13 17.42 14.84
C LYS A 37 10.76 16.02 14.37
N SER A 38 11.29 14.98 15.03
CA SER A 38 11.00 13.59 14.69
C SER A 38 9.51 13.29 14.87
N THR A 39 8.95 13.66 16.02
CA THR A 39 7.52 13.53 16.32
C THR A 39 6.68 14.27 15.28
N LYS A 40 7.05 15.52 14.96
CA LYS A 40 6.34 16.31 13.95
C LYS A 40 6.33 15.63 12.58
N VAL A 41 7.47 15.14 12.11
CA VAL A 41 7.57 14.42 10.83
C VAL A 41 6.64 13.21 10.80
N LEU A 42 6.67 12.36 11.83
CA LEU A 42 5.84 11.16 11.88
C LEU A 42 4.34 11.49 11.98
N VAL A 43 3.98 12.49 12.78
CA VAL A 43 2.58 12.95 12.93
C VAL A 43 2.04 13.53 11.64
N ASP A 44 2.80 14.40 10.96
CA ASP A 44 2.36 15.03 9.71
C ASP A 44 2.13 13.98 8.62
N VAL A 45 3.05 13.02 8.47
CA VAL A 45 2.90 11.90 7.52
C VAL A 45 1.65 11.07 7.83
N VAL A 46 1.42 10.72 9.10
CA VAL A 46 0.24 9.96 9.52
C VAL A 46 -1.05 10.73 9.28
N LYS A 47 -1.09 12.03 9.60
CA LYS A 47 -2.27 12.88 9.35
C LYS A 47 -2.61 12.96 7.87
N THR A 48 -1.60 13.11 7.00
CA THR A 48 -1.80 13.10 5.54
C THR A 48 -2.30 11.73 5.07
N MET A 49 -1.66 10.65 5.52
CA MET A 49 -1.97 9.28 5.10
C MET A 49 -3.36 8.80 5.55
N TYR A 50 -3.77 9.16 6.77
CA TYR A 50 -5.05 8.76 7.35
C TYR A 50 -6.13 9.83 7.29
N ASN A 51 -5.92 10.89 6.50
CA ASN A 51 -6.92 11.92 6.28
C ASN A 51 -8.26 11.30 5.87
N THR A 52 -9.35 11.72 6.50
CA THR A 52 -10.68 11.12 6.33
C THR A 52 -11.13 11.07 4.87
N LYS A 53 -10.86 12.11 4.07
CA LYS A 53 -11.24 12.14 2.65
C LYS A 53 -10.42 11.13 1.84
N PHE A 54 -9.11 11.10 2.08
CA PHE A 54 -8.21 10.18 1.40
C PHE A 54 -8.55 8.72 1.73
N ILE A 55 -8.71 8.38 3.01
CA ILE A 55 -9.06 7.03 3.45
C ILE A 55 -10.44 6.61 2.92
N SER A 56 -11.43 7.51 2.97
CA SER A 56 -12.78 7.19 2.47
C SER A 56 -12.77 6.89 0.96
N GLU A 57 -11.96 7.63 0.19
CA GLU A 57 -11.81 7.39 -1.25
C GLU A 57 -11.02 6.11 -1.54
N LEU A 58 -9.91 5.89 -0.80
CA LEU A 58 -9.08 4.70 -0.94
C LEU A 58 -9.84 3.40 -0.67
N PHE A 59 -10.79 3.40 0.28
CA PHE A 59 -11.60 2.22 0.59
C PHE A 59 -12.77 2.00 -0.38
N ARG A 60 -12.98 2.89 -1.36
CA ARG A 60 -13.94 2.59 -2.42
C ARG A 60 -13.45 1.42 -3.26
N PRO A 61 -14.34 0.53 -3.72
CA PRO A 61 -13.91 -0.57 -4.59
C PRO A 61 -13.31 -0.05 -5.89
N HIS A 62 -12.02 -0.30 -6.11
CA HIS A 62 -11.32 0.08 -7.33
C HIS A 62 -10.15 -0.86 -7.63
N HIS A 63 -9.68 -0.86 -8.88
CA HIS A 63 -8.49 -1.64 -9.24
C HIS A 63 -7.24 -1.08 -8.55
N MET A 64 -6.26 -1.96 -8.34
CA MET A 64 -4.95 -1.56 -7.84
C MET A 64 -4.26 -0.59 -8.79
N TYR A 65 -3.52 0.36 -8.22
CA TYR A 65 -2.72 1.27 -9.02
C TYR A 65 -1.43 0.60 -9.48
N SER A 66 -0.80 1.20 -10.49
CA SER A 66 0.52 0.78 -10.96
C SER A 66 1.58 0.97 -9.87
N ASN A 67 2.72 0.31 -10.01
CA ASN A 67 3.85 0.53 -9.09
C ASN A 67 4.36 1.98 -9.13
N LEU A 68 4.39 2.60 -10.32
CA LEU A 68 4.79 4.00 -10.52
C LEU A 68 3.84 4.96 -9.77
N SER A 69 2.54 4.76 -9.96
CA SER A 69 1.49 5.51 -9.27
C SER A 69 1.57 5.37 -7.75
N THR A 70 1.77 4.14 -7.28
CA THR A 70 1.92 3.85 -5.84
C THR A 70 3.17 4.52 -5.27
N ARG A 71 4.27 4.50 -6.01
CA ARG A 71 5.51 5.20 -5.68
C ARG A 71 5.29 6.70 -5.52
N GLN A 72 4.61 7.34 -6.46
CA GLN A 72 4.31 8.77 -6.40
C GLN A 72 3.48 9.15 -5.16
N ILE A 73 2.52 8.30 -4.75
CA ILE A 73 1.76 8.50 -3.52
C ILE A 73 2.70 8.53 -2.31
N PHE A 74 3.60 7.56 -2.20
CA PHE A 74 4.54 7.50 -1.08
C PHE A 74 5.61 8.59 -1.09
N ASP A 75 6.02 9.07 -2.27
CA ASP A 75 6.86 10.26 -2.40
C ASP A 75 6.17 11.49 -1.80
N ARG A 76 4.92 11.74 -2.19
CA ARG A 76 4.13 12.85 -1.63
C ARG A 76 3.91 12.71 -0.13
N LEU A 77 3.66 11.49 0.36
CA LEU A 77 3.50 11.24 1.79
C LEU A 77 4.79 11.50 2.56
N ALA A 78 5.94 11.01 2.10
CA ALA A 78 7.20 11.21 2.80
C ALA A 78 7.63 12.70 2.86
N HIS A 79 7.24 13.48 1.84
CA HIS A 79 7.49 14.92 1.77
C HIS A 79 6.32 15.80 2.25
N SER A 80 5.24 15.21 2.79
CA SER A 80 4.11 15.99 3.32
C SER A 80 4.46 16.74 4.61
N SER A 81 5.52 16.31 5.29
CA SER A 81 6.07 16.94 6.50
C SER A 81 7.15 17.99 6.18
N ILE A 82 7.85 18.48 7.21
CA ILE A 82 9.03 19.36 7.09
C ILE A 82 10.29 18.65 6.52
N MET A 83 10.28 17.33 6.46
CA MET A 83 11.42 16.52 6.01
C MET A 83 11.53 16.53 4.47
N ARG A 84 12.76 16.65 3.94
CA ARG A 84 13.05 16.51 2.52
C ARG A 84 14.08 15.41 2.28
N LEU A 85 13.65 14.37 1.57
CA LEU A 85 14.47 13.23 1.19
C LEU A 85 15.00 13.41 -0.22
N ASN A 86 16.27 13.06 -0.45
CA ASN A 86 16.83 12.94 -1.79
C ASN A 86 16.32 11.67 -2.50
N GLN A 87 16.62 11.54 -3.79
CA GLN A 87 16.12 10.44 -4.61
C GLN A 87 16.61 9.06 -4.12
N SER A 88 17.90 8.92 -3.81
CA SER A 88 18.49 7.66 -3.34
C SER A 88 17.90 7.21 -1.99
N SER A 89 17.70 8.13 -1.04
CA SER A 89 16.99 7.85 0.21
C SER A 89 15.54 7.43 -0.04
N MET A 90 14.84 8.11 -0.94
CA MET A 90 13.47 7.75 -1.29
C MET A 90 13.40 6.35 -1.93
N ASP A 91 14.32 6.00 -2.83
CA ASP A 91 14.33 4.71 -3.52
C ASP A 91 14.58 3.55 -2.54
N LYS A 92 15.54 3.74 -1.62
CA LYS A 92 15.81 2.79 -0.54
C LYS A 92 14.62 2.65 0.41
N LEU A 93 13.97 3.76 0.79
CA LEU A 93 12.77 3.75 1.64
C LEU A 93 11.65 2.93 1.00
N TYR A 94 11.32 3.19 -0.26
CA TYR A 94 10.27 2.45 -0.97
C TYR A 94 10.63 0.98 -1.18
N GLY A 95 11.90 0.67 -1.42
CA GLY A 95 12.41 -0.69 -1.45
C GLY A 95 12.17 -1.44 -0.14
N LEU A 96 12.52 -0.82 1.00
CA LEU A 96 12.31 -1.40 2.32
C LEU A 96 10.83 -1.62 2.64
N MET A 97 9.97 -0.62 2.36
CA MET A 97 8.53 -0.74 2.58
C MET A 97 7.93 -1.92 1.80
N ARG A 98 8.31 -2.06 0.53
CA ARG A 98 7.84 -3.15 -0.31
C ARG A 98 8.30 -4.50 0.21
N MET A 99 9.56 -4.62 0.59
CA MET A 99 10.10 -5.90 1.07
C MET A 99 9.57 -6.27 2.46
N GLY A 100 9.34 -5.29 3.34
CA GLY A 100 8.68 -5.50 4.64
C GLY A 100 7.29 -6.08 4.48
N PHE A 101 6.41 -5.40 3.74
CA PHE A 101 5.06 -5.92 3.55
C PHE A 101 5.02 -7.21 2.71
N LYS A 102 5.91 -7.36 1.70
CA LYS A 102 6.06 -8.62 0.96
C LYS A 102 6.40 -9.78 1.89
N SER A 103 7.29 -9.57 2.86
CA SER A 103 7.63 -10.59 3.85
C SER A 103 6.41 -11.02 4.66
N ASN A 104 5.66 -10.05 5.22
CA ASN A 104 4.44 -10.30 5.97
C ASN A 104 3.38 -11.05 5.11
N LEU A 105 3.20 -10.65 3.85
CA LEU A 105 2.28 -11.28 2.90
C LEU A 105 2.60 -12.76 2.64
N LEU A 106 3.88 -13.07 2.46
CA LEU A 106 4.35 -14.42 2.18
C LEU A 106 4.40 -15.31 3.43
N ALA A 107 4.58 -14.72 4.61
CA ALA A 107 4.61 -15.43 5.87
C ALA A 107 3.21 -15.86 6.35
N CYS A 108 2.14 -15.19 5.89
CA CYS A 108 0.77 -15.56 6.22
C CYS A 108 0.38 -16.92 5.62
N SER A 109 0.06 -17.89 6.48
CA SER A 109 -0.45 -19.21 6.11
C SER A 109 -1.82 -19.17 5.45
N SER A 110 -2.67 -18.20 5.84
CA SER A 110 -3.97 -17.95 5.21
C SER A 110 -4.08 -16.52 4.68
N ALA A 111 -4.97 -16.29 3.72
CA ALA A 111 -5.13 -14.96 3.11
C ALA A 111 -5.85 -13.96 4.03
N ASP A 112 -6.78 -14.44 4.84
CA ASP A 112 -7.51 -13.67 5.86
C ASP A 112 -6.61 -13.16 7.00
N GLN A 113 -5.48 -13.81 7.26
CA GLN A 113 -4.50 -13.33 8.25
C GLN A 113 -3.95 -11.93 7.94
N LEU A 114 -4.01 -11.49 6.67
CA LEU A 114 -3.63 -10.13 6.28
C LEU A 114 -4.43 -9.04 7.00
N VAL A 115 -5.64 -9.35 7.47
CA VAL A 115 -6.40 -8.42 8.31
C VAL A 115 -5.67 -8.18 9.62
N GLN A 116 -5.20 -9.23 10.30
CA GLN A 116 -4.44 -9.09 11.54
C GLN A 116 -3.12 -8.35 11.30
N VAL A 117 -2.41 -8.62 10.19
CA VAL A 117 -1.21 -7.84 9.80
C VAL A 117 -1.52 -6.35 9.69
N THR A 118 -2.65 -6.01 9.06
CA THR A 118 -3.08 -4.62 8.91
C THR A 118 -3.43 -3.99 10.25
N MET A 119 -4.11 -4.73 11.14
CA MET A 119 -4.43 -4.29 12.49
C MET A 119 -3.17 -4.06 13.34
N ASN A 120 -2.18 -4.94 13.24
CA ASN A 120 -0.90 -4.82 13.93
C ASN A 120 -0.12 -3.58 13.48
N HIS A 121 -0.12 -3.27 12.17
CA HIS A 121 0.46 -2.03 11.65
C HIS A 121 -0.24 -0.80 12.23
N LEU A 122 -1.57 -0.73 12.16
CA LEU A 122 -2.34 0.41 12.68
C LEU A 122 -2.08 0.63 14.17
N GLN A 123 -2.09 -0.45 14.96
CA GLN A 123 -1.82 -0.39 16.39
C GLN A 123 -0.40 0.07 16.71
N SER A 124 0.59 -0.41 15.94
CA SER A 124 1.98 -0.01 16.13
C SER A 124 2.21 1.44 15.73
N ILE A 125 1.61 1.91 14.63
CA ILE A 125 1.69 3.31 14.21
C ILE A 125 1.10 4.20 15.30
N LYS A 126 -0.06 3.84 15.86
CA LYS A 126 -0.67 4.54 17.00
C LYS A 126 0.26 4.61 18.21
N ALA A 127 1.02 3.55 18.50
CA ALA A 127 2.00 3.56 19.59
C ALA A 127 3.20 4.49 19.31
N ILE A 128 3.57 4.65 18.05
CA ILE A 128 4.66 5.54 17.59
C ILE A 128 4.20 7.01 17.66
N VAL A 129 3.03 7.33 17.09
CA VAL A 129 2.51 8.69 17.01
C VAL A 129 1.57 9.01 18.18
N LYS A 130 2.13 9.57 19.26
CA LYS A 130 1.38 9.95 20.46
C LYS A 130 0.76 11.35 20.34
N ALA A 131 -0.02 11.58 19.29
CA ALA A 131 -0.74 12.83 19.08
C ALA A 131 -2.24 12.54 18.94
N ASP A 132 -3.09 13.27 19.67
CA ASP A 132 -4.53 12.98 19.78
C ASP A 132 -5.22 12.94 18.41
N GLU A 133 -4.99 13.95 17.58
CA GLU A 133 -5.62 14.03 16.26
C GLU A 133 -5.17 12.89 15.32
N ALA A 134 -3.88 12.55 15.32
CA ALA A 134 -3.37 11.43 14.54
C ALA A 134 -3.91 10.09 15.06
N THR A 135 -4.05 9.96 16.37
CA THR A 135 -4.63 8.79 17.04
C THR A 135 -6.08 8.57 16.61
N SER A 136 -6.90 9.63 16.60
CA SER A 136 -8.29 9.56 16.14
C SER A 136 -8.41 9.10 14.68
N LEU A 137 -7.55 9.61 13.79
CA LEU A 137 -7.54 9.17 12.38
C LEU A 137 -7.17 7.70 12.21
N ILE A 138 -6.22 7.20 13.02
CA ILE A 138 -5.85 5.78 13.01
C ILE A 138 -6.98 4.91 13.56
N GLU A 139 -7.66 5.36 14.62
CA GLU A 139 -8.82 4.66 15.19
C GLU A 139 -9.97 4.56 14.19
N ASP A 140 -10.21 5.61 13.40
CA ASP A 140 -11.15 5.58 12.28
C ASP A 140 -10.77 4.51 11.25
N ALA A 141 -9.48 4.44 10.90
CA ALA A 141 -8.97 3.44 9.98
C ALA A 141 -9.08 2.01 10.54
N VAL A 142 -8.88 1.80 11.85
CA VAL A 142 -9.10 0.50 12.51
C VAL A 142 -10.55 0.07 12.36
N VAL A 143 -11.50 0.95 12.70
CA VAL A 143 -12.93 0.64 12.60
C VAL A 143 -13.34 0.36 11.15
N LEU A 144 -12.84 1.15 10.20
CA LEU A 144 -13.13 0.95 8.77
C LEU A 144 -12.54 -0.37 8.24
N THR A 145 -11.29 -0.68 8.61
CA THR A 145 -10.62 -1.94 8.25
C THR A 145 -11.41 -3.13 8.78
N ALA A 146 -11.84 -3.09 10.04
CA ALA A 146 -12.67 -4.13 10.63
C ALA A 146 -14.01 -4.29 9.91
N SER A 147 -14.68 -3.17 9.61
CA SER A 147 -15.97 -3.17 8.92
C SER A 147 -15.89 -3.72 7.49
N VAL A 148 -14.83 -3.39 6.75
CA VAL A 148 -14.70 -3.76 5.34
C VAL A 148 -14.20 -5.20 5.20
N TYR A 149 -13.14 -5.56 5.92
CA TYR A 149 -12.50 -6.87 5.76
C TYR A 149 -13.10 -7.95 6.67
N GLY A 150 -13.70 -7.58 7.81
CA GLY A 150 -14.28 -8.54 8.76
C GLY A 150 -15.44 -9.37 8.19
N ALA A 151 -16.08 -8.90 7.12
CA ALA A 151 -17.20 -9.56 6.45
C ALA A 151 -16.80 -10.24 5.12
N LEU A 152 -15.52 -10.21 4.73
CA LEU A 152 -15.09 -10.84 3.48
C LEU A 152 -15.04 -12.36 3.60
N SER A 153 -15.45 -13.03 2.52
CA SER A 153 -15.32 -14.48 2.38
C SER A 153 -13.87 -14.90 2.09
N HIS A 154 -13.53 -16.16 2.40
CA HIS A 154 -12.23 -16.75 2.08
C HIS A 154 -11.86 -16.60 0.59
N ALA A 155 -12.81 -16.80 -0.32
CA ALA A 155 -12.58 -16.65 -1.76
C ALA A 155 -12.16 -15.21 -2.13
N ASN A 156 -12.80 -14.21 -1.51
CA ASN A 156 -12.42 -12.81 -1.73
C ASN A 156 -11.03 -12.51 -1.16
N PHE A 157 -10.66 -13.08 -0.01
CA PHE A 157 -9.31 -12.95 0.52
C PHE A 157 -8.24 -13.57 -0.39
N LEU A 158 -8.51 -14.73 -1.00
CA LEU A 158 -7.59 -15.35 -1.96
C LEU A 158 -7.40 -14.47 -3.20
N LEU A 159 -8.49 -13.91 -3.75
CA LEU A 159 -8.42 -12.95 -4.85
C LEU A 159 -7.62 -11.71 -4.46
N LEU A 160 -7.84 -11.18 -3.26
CA LEU A 160 -7.09 -10.05 -2.72
C LEU A 160 -5.59 -10.38 -2.65
N LYS A 161 -5.23 -11.49 -1.98
CA LYS A 161 -3.84 -11.96 -1.82
C LYS A 161 -3.15 -12.17 -3.17
N GLN A 162 -3.87 -12.70 -4.16
CA GLN A 162 -3.35 -12.86 -5.53
C GLN A 162 -2.95 -11.52 -6.16
N HIS A 163 -3.76 -10.47 -6.00
CA HIS A 163 -3.46 -9.15 -6.55
C HIS A 163 -2.28 -8.49 -5.85
N LEU A 164 -2.20 -8.62 -4.51
CA LEU A 164 -1.03 -8.18 -3.75
C LEU A 164 0.24 -8.93 -4.19
N ALA A 165 0.15 -10.25 -4.36
CA ALA A 165 1.29 -11.06 -4.81
C ALA A 165 1.78 -10.65 -6.20
N ARG A 166 0.87 -10.34 -7.13
CA ARG A 166 1.20 -9.80 -8.46
C ARG A 166 1.92 -8.46 -8.37
N PHE A 167 1.51 -7.56 -7.47
CA PHE A 167 2.19 -6.28 -7.27
C PHE A 167 3.65 -6.46 -6.80
N PHE A 168 3.92 -7.52 -6.05
CA PHE A 168 5.24 -7.87 -5.53
C PHE A 168 5.98 -8.91 -6.37
N GLN A 169 5.46 -9.26 -7.55
CA GLN A 169 6.04 -10.25 -8.43
C GLN A 169 7.41 -9.79 -8.94
N ASP A 170 8.37 -10.71 -8.97
CA ASP A 170 9.74 -10.50 -9.46
C ASP A 170 10.59 -9.43 -8.73
N VAL A 171 10.09 -8.92 -7.59
CA VAL A 171 10.81 -7.97 -6.74
C VAL A 171 11.76 -8.71 -5.80
N ARG A 172 13.08 -8.53 -5.96
CA ARG A 172 14.12 -9.18 -5.15
C ARG A 172 15.13 -8.19 -4.59
N ILE A 173 14.64 -7.16 -3.91
CA ILE A 173 15.51 -6.19 -3.24
C ILE A 173 16.09 -6.84 -1.99
N LYS A 174 17.43 -6.82 -1.88
CA LYS A 174 18.15 -7.39 -0.73
C LYS A 174 18.04 -6.46 0.47
N VAL A 175 17.58 -6.99 1.59
CA VAL A 175 17.47 -6.25 2.85
C VAL A 175 18.37 -6.91 3.88
N SER A 176 19.36 -6.19 4.39
CA SER A 176 20.38 -6.73 5.31
C SER A 176 19.76 -7.41 6.53
N LEU A 177 18.71 -6.81 7.11
CA LEU A 177 17.97 -7.39 8.25
C LEU A 177 17.38 -8.77 7.90
N PHE A 178 16.79 -8.92 6.72
CA PHE A 178 16.19 -10.19 6.29
C PHE A 178 17.24 -11.23 5.92
N LEU A 179 18.37 -10.82 5.35
CA LEU A 179 19.49 -11.70 5.08
C LEU A 179 20.10 -12.25 6.40
N GLN A 180 20.33 -11.36 7.38
CA GLN A 180 20.87 -11.74 8.69
C GLN A 180 19.91 -12.66 9.47
N ALA A 181 18.59 -12.44 9.34
CA ALA A 181 17.57 -13.27 9.95
C ALA A 181 17.28 -14.58 9.19
N GLY A 182 17.96 -14.85 8.06
CA GLY A 182 17.72 -16.02 7.22
C GLY A 182 16.34 -16.04 6.55
N LEU A 183 15.67 -14.90 6.47
CA LEU A 183 14.39 -14.73 5.78
C LEU A 183 14.58 -14.59 4.27
N GLN A 184 15.72 -14.04 3.84
CA GLN A 184 16.10 -13.94 2.44
C GLN A 184 17.34 -14.79 2.13
N ASN A 185 17.35 -15.34 0.92
CA ASN A 185 18.54 -15.89 0.28
C ASN A 185 19.46 -14.76 -0.21
N PRO A 186 20.75 -15.02 -0.49
CA PRO A 186 21.70 -14.03 -1.01
C PRO A 186 21.29 -13.39 -2.34
N ASP A 187 20.38 -14.00 -3.10
CA ASP A 187 19.79 -13.47 -4.34
C ASP A 187 18.57 -12.56 -4.11
N GLY A 188 18.16 -12.35 -2.85
CA GLY A 188 17.02 -11.51 -2.45
C GLY A 188 15.67 -12.23 -2.49
N ALA A 189 15.62 -13.52 -2.84
CA ALA A 189 14.40 -14.32 -2.76
C ALA A 189 14.05 -14.63 -1.29
N PHE A 190 12.76 -14.64 -0.94
CA PHE A 190 12.31 -15.02 0.40
C PHE A 190 12.27 -16.54 0.56
N VAL A 191 12.64 -17.00 1.76
CA VAL A 191 12.49 -18.40 2.18
C VAL A 191 11.09 -18.57 2.77
N LEU A 192 10.29 -19.48 2.19
CA LEU A 192 8.97 -19.82 2.72
C LEU A 192 9.12 -20.85 3.84
N ARG A 193 8.50 -20.56 4.99
CA ARG A 193 8.48 -21.48 6.12
C ARG A 193 7.39 -22.52 5.91
N ALA A 194 7.73 -23.78 6.15
CA ALA A 194 6.78 -24.90 6.09
C ALA A 194 6.22 -25.29 7.48
N HIS A 195 6.61 -24.59 8.54
CA HIS A 195 6.19 -24.86 9.92
C HIS A 195 5.30 -23.72 10.44
N GLY A 196 4.46 -24.03 11.44
CA GLY A 196 3.60 -23.06 12.11
C GLY A 196 2.10 -23.28 11.85
N PRO A 197 1.25 -22.26 12.08
CA PRO A 197 -0.19 -22.39 11.92
C PRO A 197 -0.54 -22.77 10.48
N ILE A 198 -1.49 -23.69 10.31
CA ILE A 198 -1.99 -24.08 8.98
C ILE A 198 -2.97 -23.02 8.43
N ALA A 199 -3.36 -23.12 7.16
CA ALA A 199 -4.37 -22.21 6.62
C ALA A 199 -5.72 -22.39 7.34
N THR A 200 -6.52 -21.33 7.38
CA THR A 200 -7.86 -21.32 7.99
C THR A 200 -8.73 -22.41 7.39
N GLY A 201 -9.34 -23.25 8.25
CA GLY A 201 -10.14 -24.41 7.83
C GLY A 201 -9.33 -25.59 7.29
N GLY A 202 -7.99 -25.52 7.33
CA GLY A 202 -7.12 -26.64 7.02
C GLY A 202 -7.09 -27.68 8.13
N ASP A 203 -6.90 -28.94 7.76
CA ASP A 203 -6.56 -30.00 8.69
C ASP A 203 -5.04 -30.11 8.86
N ILE A 204 -4.58 -30.57 10.03
CA ILE A 204 -3.18 -30.90 10.23
C ILE A 204 -2.77 -31.98 9.22
N PRO A 205 -1.76 -31.74 8.36
CA PRO A 205 -1.32 -32.74 7.39
C PRO A 205 -0.83 -34.02 8.08
N GLY A 206 -1.04 -35.17 7.44
CA GLY A 206 -0.54 -36.47 7.92
C GLY A 206 -1.63 -37.40 8.45
N VAL A 207 -2.90 -36.97 8.45
CA VAL A 207 -4.03 -37.79 8.86
C VAL A 207 -4.66 -38.49 7.65
N VAL A 208 -4.67 -39.82 7.65
CA VAL A 208 -5.43 -40.65 6.72
C VAL A 208 -6.76 -41.00 7.36
N ARG A 209 -7.88 -40.84 6.63
CA ARG A 209 -9.22 -41.14 7.12
C ARG A 209 -9.85 -42.25 6.28
N TYR A 210 -10.31 -43.30 6.93
CA TYR A 210 -11.04 -44.39 6.30
C TYR A 210 -12.54 -44.16 6.49
N PHE A 211 -13.31 -44.28 5.41
CA PHE A 211 -14.75 -44.03 5.41
C PHE A 211 -15.51 -45.32 5.10
N ASP A 212 -16.68 -45.49 5.72
CA ASP A 212 -17.64 -46.53 5.34
C ASP A 212 -18.45 -46.15 4.09
N ASP A 213 -19.29 -47.08 3.62
CA ASP A 213 -20.22 -46.90 2.50
C ASP A 213 -21.24 -45.75 2.73
N ARG A 214 -21.34 -45.23 3.95
CA ARG A 214 -22.22 -44.10 4.34
C ARG A 214 -21.46 -42.78 4.47
N GLY A 215 -20.16 -42.75 4.17
CA GLY A 215 -19.32 -41.56 4.27
C GLY A 215 -18.95 -41.17 5.70
N LYS A 216 -19.11 -42.06 6.68
CA LYS A 216 -18.68 -41.83 8.06
C LYS A 216 -17.24 -42.31 8.24
N VAL A 217 -16.43 -41.53 8.96
CA VAL A 217 -15.07 -41.94 9.33
C VAL A 217 -15.15 -43.13 10.29
N VAL A 218 -14.59 -44.26 9.88
CA VAL A 218 -14.52 -45.52 10.66
C VAL A 218 -13.15 -45.75 11.26
N ASP A 219 -12.09 -45.22 10.66
CA ASP A 219 -10.73 -45.36 11.17
C ASP A 219 -9.85 -44.16 10.78
N LYS A 220 -8.75 -43.97 11.51
CA LYS A 220 -7.77 -42.90 11.28
C LYS A 220 -6.35 -43.37 11.57
N ASP A 221 -5.48 -43.19 10.58
CA ASP A 221 -4.03 -43.32 10.75
C ASP A 221 -3.37 -41.94 10.73
N MET A 222 -2.24 -41.81 11.42
CA MET A 222 -1.43 -40.60 11.42
C MET A 222 0.03 -40.94 11.19
N PHE A 223 0.69 -40.19 10.32
CA PHE A 223 2.13 -40.29 10.09
C PHE A 223 2.79 -38.91 10.13
N ASP A 224 4.02 -38.89 10.64
CA ASP A 224 4.77 -37.65 10.77
C ASP A 224 5.25 -37.16 9.40
N LEU A 225 4.87 -35.93 9.08
CA LEU A 225 5.36 -35.20 7.91
C LEU A 225 6.45 -34.23 8.35
N ALA A 226 7.63 -34.32 7.73
CA ALA A 226 8.75 -33.43 8.02
C ALA A 226 8.40 -31.94 7.83
N ASN A 227 7.43 -31.64 6.96
CA ASN A 227 6.90 -30.30 6.69
C ASN A 227 5.60 -29.98 7.45
N ALA A 228 5.19 -30.80 8.44
CA ALA A 228 4.06 -30.51 9.34
C ALA A 228 4.51 -30.42 10.81
N VAL A 229 5.82 -30.42 11.07
CA VAL A 229 6.37 -30.30 12.43
C VAL A 229 5.97 -28.94 13.02
N GLY A 230 5.26 -28.96 14.14
CA GLY A 230 4.72 -27.76 14.77
C GLY A 230 3.51 -27.15 14.04
N ALA A 231 2.80 -27.94 13.23
CA ALA A 231 1.53 -27.53 12.65
C ALA A 231 0.48 -27.32 13.75
N ILE A 232 -0.12 -26.14 13.78
CA ILE A 232 -1.17 -25.77 14.73
C ILE A 232 -2.44 -25.55 13.94
N ALA A 233 -3.54 -26.21 14.34
CA ALA A 233 -4.85 -25.96 13.76
C ALA A 233 -5.24 -24.49 14.00
N VAL A 234 -5.63 -23.79 12.93
CA VAL A 234 -6.07 -22.39 13.05
C VAL A 234 -7.55 -22.36 13.32
N ASP A 235 -7.93 -21.51 14.27
CA ASP A 235 -9.31 -21.18 14.61
C ASP A 235 -10.10 -20.74 13.37
N ASP A 236 -11.21 -21.42 13.08
CA ASP A 236 -12.14 -21.10 12.01
C ASP A 236 -13.22 -20.09 12.43
N GLY A 237 -13.16 -19.61 13.68
CA GLY A 237 -14.02 -18.57 14.23
C GLY A 237 -13.94 -17.22 13.50
N PRO A 238 -14.75 -16.24 13.92
CA PRO A 238 -14.80 -14.92 13.29
C PRO A 238 -13.42 -14.27 13.24
N ILE A 239 -13.02 -13.81 12.05
CA ILE A 239 -11.66 -13.31 11.76
C ILE A 239 -11.13 -12.28 12.77
N LEU A 240 -11.99 -11.38 13.28
CA LEU A 240 -11.59 -10.32 14.20
C LEU A 240 -11.40 -10.80 15.64
N THR A 241 -11.93 -11.96 16.02
CA THR A 241 -11.85 -12.50 17.39
C THR A 241 -10.78 -13.57 17.54
N ARG A 242 -10.08 -13.93 16.47
CA ARG A 242 -9.04 -14.95 16.49
C ARG A 242 -7.85 -14.54 17.34
N ASP A 243 -7.14 -15.55 17.84
CA ASP A 243 -5.92 -15.34 18.61
C ASP A 243 -4.86 -14.61 17.77
N PRO A 244 -4.48 -13.38 18.15
CA PRO A 244 -3.48 -12.61 17.41
C PRO A 244 -2.08 -13.25 17.46
N ALA A 245 -1.78 -14.12 18.43
CA ALA A 245 -0.50 -14.83 18.51
C ALA A 245 -0.28 -15.82 17.37
N LEU A 246 -1.34 -16.25 16.69
CA LEU A 246 -1.25 -17.09 15.49
C LEU A 246 -0.86 -16.30 14.23
N CYS A 247 -0.85 -14.97 14.29
CA CYS A 247 -0.38 -14.10 13.21
C CYS A 247 0.48 -12.94 13.76
N PRO A 248 1.72 -13.21 14.21
CA PRO A 248 2.62 -12.22 14.80
C PRO A 248 3.37 -11.40 13.72
N PHE A 249 2.70 -11.10 12.61
CA PHE A 249 3.27 -10.36 11.48
C PHE A 249 2.75 -8.93 11.44
N GLY A 250 3.46 -8.01 10.77
CA GLY A 250 3.09 -6.58 10.75
C GLY A 250 3.48 -5.81 12.01
N GLU A 251 4.42 -6.34 12.79
CA GLU A 251 5.10 -5.59 13.86
C GLU A 251 6.33 -4.86 13.33
N ASN A 252 6.85 -3.90 14.11
CA ASN A 252 8.06 -3.16 13.75
C ASN A 252 9.33 -4.02 13.90
N LEU A 253 9.70 -4.73 12.83
CA LEU A 253 10.91 -5.57 12.74
C LEU A 253 12.22 -4.79 12.91
N TYR A 254 12.18 -3.46 12.81
CA TYR A 254 13.36 -2.60 12.91
C TYR A 254 13.63 -2.14 14.35
N ALA A 255 12.72 -2.40 15.31
CA ALA A 255 12.87 -2.02 16.70
C ALA A 255 13.55 -3.15 17.52
N PRO A 256 14.66 -2.90 18.26
CA PRO A 256 15.40 -3.96 18.97
C PRO A 256 14.70 -4.63 20.16
N THR A 257 13.60 -4.09 20.67
CA THR A 257 13.07 -4.46 22.01
C THR A 257 11.55 -4.50 22.18
N ALA A 258 10.75 -4.31 21.12
CA ALA A 258 9.29 -4.29 21.29
C ALA A 258 8.70 -5.69 21.07
N LYS A 259 8.27 -6.35 22.14
CA LYS A 259 7.17 -7.32 22.06
C LYS A 259 5.89 -6.56 22.46
N PRO A 260 5.08 -6.09 21.49
CA PRO A 260 3.84 -5.42 21.82
C PRO A 260 2.86 -6.39 22.49
N ASP A 261 1.96 -5.86 23.33
CA ASP A 261 0.78 -6.60 23.76
C ASP A 261 -0.11 -6.83 22.54
N LEU A 262 -0.19 -8.07 22.10
CA LEU A 262 -1.02 -8.49 20.98
C LEU A 262 -2.50 -8.38 21.36
N LYS A 263 -3.27 -7.68 20.53
CA LYS A 263 -4.72 -7.54 20.67
C LYS A 263 -5.42 -8.09 19.44
N SER A 264 -6.56 -8.74 19.66
CA SER A 264 -7.43 -9.18 18.57
C SER A 264 -8.01 -7.97 17.81
N GLY A 265 -8.37 -8.16 16.54
CA GLY A 265 -9.02 -7.11 15.76
C GLY A 265 -10.31 -6.58 16.41
N ALA A 266 -11.05 -7.42 17.14
CA ALA A 266 -12.25 -7.05 17.86
C ALA A 266 -11.95 -6.14 19.06
N GLU A 267 -10.92 -6.44 19.84
CA GLU A 267 -10.48 -5.58 20.95
C GLU A 267 -10.00 -4.23 20.44
N LEU A 268 -9.19 -4.22 19.38
CA LEU A 268 -8.72 -2.98 18.76
C LEU A 268 -9.88 -2.11 18.25
N THR A 269 -10.88 -2.75 17.64
CA THR A 269 -12.09 -2.06 17.17
C THR A 269 -12.93 -1.52 18.33
N ALA A 270 -13.05 -2.28 19.42
CA ALA A 270 -13.81 -1.86 20.60
C ALA A 270 -13.12 -0.70 21.32
N ASP A 271 -11.81 -0.75 21.48
CA ASP A 271 -11.00 0.33 22.03
C ASP A 271 -11.16 1.60 21.20
N ALA A 272 -10.99 1.51 19.88
CA ALA A 272 -11.15 2.63 18.95
C ALA A 272 -12.56 3.26 19.01
N LYS A 273 -13.62 2.45 19.17
CA LYS A 273 -14.99 2.96 19.30
C LYS A 273 -15.25 3.66 20.64
N ARG A 274 -14.55 3.27 21.72
CA ARG A 274 -14.71 3.89 23.04
C ARG A 274 -14.09 5.28 23.10
N THR A 275 -12.93 5.46 22.48
CA THR A 275 -12.21 6.74 22.44
C THR A 275 -12.84 7.76 21.50
N ARG A 276 -13.50 7.32 20.42
CA ARG A 276 -14.07 8.22 19.39
C ARG A 276 -15.19 9.17 19.83
N GLY A 277 -15.91 8.90 20.93
CA GLY A 277 -17.18 9.58 21.18
C GLY A 277 -18.21 9.29 20.07
N ALA A 278 -19.50 9.42 20.35
CA ALA A 278 -20.55 9.00 19.42
C ALA A 278 -20.76 10.00 18.27
N ASP A 279 -19.86 10.04 17.28
CA ASP A 279 -20.12 10.73 16.02
C ASP A 279 -20.02 9.79 14.81
N LYS A 280 -21.08 9.82 14.01
CA LYS A 280 -21.39 8.86 12.95
C LYS A 280 -20.62 9.17 11.67
N LEU A 281 -19.91 8.17 11.13
CA LEU A 281 -19.60 8.12 9.69
C LEU A 281 -20.85 7.63 8.95
N ASP A 282 -21.83 8.51 8.77
CA ASP A 282 -22.88 8.31 7.77
C ASP A 282 -22.40 8.95 6.46
N ALA A 283 -21.92 8.15 5.51
CA ALA A 283 -21.72 8.61 4.14
C ALA A 283 -22.36 7.61 3.16
N PRO A 284 -23.46 7.99 2.48
CA PRO A 284 -24.06 7.17 1.44
C PRO A 284 -23.15 7.15 0.20
N ALA A 285 -23.05 5.96 -0.40
CA ALA A 285 -22.29 5.70 -1.62
C ALA A 285 -22.88 6.48 -2.80
N LYS A 286 -22.20 7.56 -3.24
CA LYS A 286 -22.37 8.09 -4.59
C LYS A 286 -21.49 7.31 -5.54
N GLN A 287 -22.13 6.67 -6.51
CA GLN A 287 -21.52 5.78 -7.47
C GLN A 287 -20.92 6.60 -8.61
N TYR A 288 -19.61 6.87 -8.55
CA TYR A 288 -18.86 7.41 -9.67
C TYR A 288 -18.16 6.25 -10.40
N LYS A 289 -18.39 6.14 -11.71
CA LYS A 289 -17.56 5.30 -12.59
C LYS A 289 -16.24 6.04 -12.82
N ALA A 290 -15.35 6.01 -11.84
CA ALA A 290 -14.00 6.54 -11.99
C ALA A 290 -13.08 5.43 -12.51
N THR A 291 -12.36 5.71 -13.58
CA THR A 291 -11.27 4.83 -14.01
C THR A 291 -10.13 4.91 -12.99
N ALA A 292 -9.21 3.93 -13.00
CA ALA A 292 -8.08 3.94 -12.05
C ALA A 292 -7.19 5.19 -12.16
N GLN A 293 -7.17 5.86 -13.32
CA GLN A 293 -6.46 7.13 -13.52
C GLN A 293 -7.19 8.32 -12.90
N ASP A 294 -8.53 8.36 -12.98
CA ASP A 294 -9.33 9.41 -12.35
C ASP A 294 -9.26 9.33 -10.83
N GLY A 295 -9.29 8.10 -10.29
CA GLY A 295 -9.09 7.85 -8.86
C GLY A 295 -7.70 8.27 -8.39
N LEU A 296 -6.67 8.08 -9.22
CA LEU A 296 -5.31 8.51 -8.92
C LEU A 296 -5.21 10.03 -8.83
N ASN A 297 -5.69 10.76 -9.84
CA ASN A 297 -5.64 12.22 -9.86
C ASN A 297 -6.42 12.80 -8.68
N LEU A 298 -7.57 12.20 -8.34
CA LEU A 298 -8.34 12.57 -7.16
C LEU A 298 -7.57 12.34 -5.86
N LEU A 299 -6.95 11.17 -5.67
CA LEU A 299 -6.16 10.89 -4.47
C LEU A 299 -4.90 11.78 -4.40
N ALA A 300 -4.27 12.01 -5.54
CA ALA A 300 -3.12 12.88 -5.71
C ALA A 300 -3.46 14.33 -5.31
N ASP A 301 -4.61 14.84 -5.73
CA ASP A 301 -5.14 16.15 -5.35
C ASP A 301 -5.52 16.21 -3.86
N LEU A 302 -6.10 15.14 -3.31
CA LEU A 302 -6.44 15.04 -1.89
C LEU A 302 -5.18 15.05 -1.00
N LEU A 303 -4.10 14.40 -1.43
CA LEU A 303 -2.79 14.47 -0.77
C LEU A 303 -2.13 15.85 -0.93
N GLY A 304 -2.32 16.52 -2.07
CA GLY A 304 -1.75 17.85 -2.35
C GLY A 304 -2.40 18.98 -1.56
N ASN A 305 -3.71 18.91 -1.30
CA ASN A 305 -4.42 19.94 -0.53
C ASN A 305 -4.22 19.82 0.98
N SER A 306 -3.98 18.62 1.51
CA SER A 306 -3.74 18.41 2.95
C SER A 306 -2.34 18.87 3.40
N ALA A 307 -1.38 19.03 2.48
CA ALA A 307 -0.05 19.55 2.76
C ALA A 307 0.04 21.10 2.78
N LYS A 308 -1.05 21.82 2.43
CA LYS A 308 -1.05 23.30 2.35
C LYS A 308 -1.31 24.02 3.68
N GLU A 309 -1.68 23.30 4.74
CA GLU A 309 -1.94 23.91 6.05
C GLU A 309 -0.70 23.84 6.97
N THR A 310 -0.07 25.01 7.16
CA THR A 310 0.67 25.43 8.36
C THR A 310 1.98 24.70 8.71
N THR A 311 3.10 25.14 8.14
CA THR A 311 4.38 25.08 8.86
C THR A 311 5.25 26.31 8.59
N ASP A 312 5.37 27.22 9.56
CA ASP A 312 6.40 28.28 9.62
C ASP A 312 7.83 27.72 9.88
N ALA A 313 7.96 26.40 10.00
CA ALA A 313 9.22 25.72 10.24
C ALA A 313 9.98 25.49 8.92
N LYS A 314 11.25 25.92 8.87
CA LYS A 314 12.10 25.72 7.70
C LYS A 314 12.27 24.22 7.40
N PRO A 315 12.07 23.78 6.15
CA PRO A 315 12.28 22.40 5.77
C PRO A 315 13.75 22.02 5.96
N PHE A 316 14.02 20.76 6.30
CA PHE A 316 15.39 20.25 6.42
C PHE A 316 15.60 19.06 5.49
N LYS A 317 16.76 19.03 4.84
CA LYS A 317 17.18 17.91 4.00
C LYS A 317 17.78 16.82 4.88
N ILE A 318 17.40 15.57 4.63
CA ILE A 318 17.92 14.40 5.35
C ILE A 318 18.27 13.29 4.36
N ALA A 319 19.43 12.68 4.58
CA ALA A 319 19.89 11.48 3.91
C ALA A 319 19.65 10.31 4.87
N LEU A 320 18.60 9.50 4.66
CA LEU A 320 18.17 8.47 5.62
C LEU A 320 19.20 7.34 5.81
N PHE A 321 20.11 7.15 4.86
CA PHE A 321 21.04 6.03 4.83
C PHE A 321 22.50 6.51 4.77
N ALA A 322 23.40 5.82 5.47
CA ALA A 322 24.82 6.13 5.42
C ALA A 322 25.38 5.97 3.99
N GLY A 323 26.23 6.90 3.56
CA GLY A 323 26.81 6.94 2.22
C GLY A 323 26.00 7.72 1.18
N ASP A 324 24.98 8.45 1.60
CA ASP A 324 24.07 9.21 0.74
C ASP A 324 24.40 10.73 0.71
N THR A 325 25.61 11.08 1.16
CA THR A 325 26.15 12.46 1.16
C THR A 325 27.02 12.76 -0.06
N GLY A 326 26.82 12.06 -1.18
CA GLY A 326 27.58 12.26 -2.42
C GLY A 326 26.72 12.82 -3.55
N ASP A 327 27.19 13.95 -4.10
CA ASP A 327 26.93 14.47 -5.45
C ASP A 327 25.67 15.31 -5.70
N ASP A 328 25.48 16.38 -4.94
CA ASP A 328 24.65 17.54 -5.36
C ASP A 328 25.50 18.83 -5.55
N ASP A 329 26.82 18.71 -5.61
CA ASP A 329 27.75 19.76 -6.01
C ASP A 329 28.72 19.19 -7.06
N ASP A 330 28.37 19.25 -8.34
CA ASP A 330 29.37 19.59 -9.36
C ASP A 330 28.73 20.18 -10.62
N ALA A 331 29.00 21.45 -10.84
CA ALA A 331 29.08 22.01 -12.16
C ALA A 331 30.47 21.68 -12.69
N THR A 332 30.63 20.67 -13.55
CA THR A 332 31.58 20.70 -14.66
C THR A 332 31.40 19.52 -15.64
N ASP A 333 31.75 19.83 -16.89
CA ASP A 333 31.64 19.07 -18.12
C ASP A 333 32.14 17.61 -18.08
N GLY A 334 31.37 16.70 -18.69
CA GLY A 334 31.78 15.31 -18.90
C GLY A 334 30.80 14.50 -19.77
N LYS A 335 31.01 14.51 -21.09
CA LYS A 335 30.25 13.70 -22.08
C LYS A 335 30.28 12.21 -21.74
N GLY A 336 29.11 11.65 -21.46
CA GLY A 336 28.83 10.21 -21.48
C GLY A 336 27.39 9.99 -21.93
N THR A 337 27.21 9.25 -23.02
CA THR A 337 25.92 8.98 -23.65
C THR A 337 25.11 7.99 -22.82
N ASP A 338 24.07 8.48 -22.13
CA ASP A 338 22.95 7.67 -21.67
C ASP A 338 21.63 8.33 -22.09
N ALA A 339 20.67 7.48 -22.46
CA ALA A 339 19.40 7.87 -23.06
C ALA A 339 18.63 8.83 -22.16
N HIS A 340 18.55 10.09 -22.60
CA HIS A 340 17.71 11.12 -22.00
C HIS A 340 16.25 10.67 -21.98
N VAL A 341 15.73 10.33 -20.80
CA VAL A 341 14.28 10.38 -20.56
C VAL A 341 13.95 11.84 -20.29
N THR A 342 13.27 12.49 -21.23
CA THR A 342 12.77 13.85 -21.08
C THR A 342 11.76 13.89 -19.94
N MET A 343 12.21 14.31 -18.75
CA MET A 343 11.33 14.54 -17.62
C MET A 343 10.52 15.81 -17.92
N ILE A 344 9.23 15.67 -18.20
CA ILE A 344 8.33 16.82 -18.34
C ILE A 344 8.10 17.37 -16.94
N THR A 345 8.74 18.49 -16.63
CA THR A 345 8.50 19.26 -15.41
C THR A 345 7.18 20.00 -15.57
N ILE A 346 6.10 19.45 -15.01
CA ILE A 346 4.80 20.15 -14.95
C ILE A 346 4.80 20.99 -13.68
N ASP A 347 5.00 22.30 -13.84
CA ASP A 347 4.83 23.29 -12.77
C ASP A 347 3.34 23.57 -12.59
N ALA A 348 2.74 22.97 -11.57
CA ALA A 348 1.32 23.09 -11.25
C ALA A 348 1.02 24.22 -10.24
N LEU A 349 1.96 25.13 -9.99
CA LEU A 349 1.76 26.27 -9.08
C LEU A 349 1.32 27.56 -9.79
N SER A 350 1.39 27.61 -11.13
CA SER A 350 0.88 28.74 -11.91
C SER A 350 -0.62 28.59 -12.19
N ASP A 351 -1.37 29.66 -11.93
CA ASP A 351 -2.83 29.77 -12.09
C ASP A 351 -3.26 29.41 -13.53
N HIS A 352 -3.82 28.21 -13.71
CA HIS A 352 -4.13 27.60 -15.02
C HIS A 352 -5.45 28.12 -15.63
N LYS A 353 -5.60 29.44 -15.79
CA LYS A 353 -6.69 30.01 -16.63
C LYS A 353 -6.24 30.37 -18.05
N ASP A 354 -4.95 30.68 -18.25
CA ASP A 354 -4.46 31.13 -19.55
C ASP A 354 -3.94 29.98 -20.44
N ALA A 355 -3.41 28.90 -19.86
CA ALA A 355 -2.85 27.78 -20.61
C ALA A 355 -3.91 26.93 -21.35
N THR A 356 -5.12 26.80 -20.78
CA THR A 356 -6.25 26.15 -21.47
C THR A 356 -6.76 26.98 -22.63
N LYS A 357 -6.71 28.31 -22.52
CA LYS A 357 -7.11 29.24 -23.58
C LYS A 357 -6.12 29.21 -24.75
N HIS A 358 -4.82 29.14 -24.45
CA HIS A 358 -3.77 28.98 -25.45
C HIS A 358 -3.83 27.63 -26.18
N LEU A 359 -4.13 26.54 -25.47
CA LEU A 359 -4.34 25.22 -26.09
C LEU A 359 -5.58 25.18 -26.98
N LEU A 360 -6.66 25.86 -26.58
CA LEU A 360 -7.88 25.99 -27.41
C LEU A 360 -7.64 26.82 -28.67
N ASP A 361 -6.86 27.90 -28.58
CA ASP A 361 -6.48 28.71 -29.74
C ASP A 361 -5.54 27.92 -30.69
N ASP A 362 -4.60 27.12 -30.17
CA ASP A 362 -3.69 26.29 -30.99
C ASP A 362 -4.43 25.20 -31.78
N PHE A 363 -5.54 24.65 -31.26
CA PHE A 363 -6.38 23.71 -32.01
C PHE A 363 -7.25 24.38 -33.10
N ASP A 364 -7.53 25.69 -32.99
CA ASP A 364 -8.36 26.42 -33.95
C ASP A 364 -7.54 27.03 -35.12
N VAL A 365 -6.21 27.10 -35.00
CA VAL A 365 -5.31 27.54 -36.09
C VAL A 365 -5.13 26.45 -37.17
N ASP A 366 -5.16 25.16 -36.81
CA ASP A 366 -4.96 24.06 -37.75
C ASP A 366 -6.19 23.70 -38.61
N VAL A 367 -7.39 24.18 -38.23
CA VAL A 367 -8.61 23.97 -39.02
C VAL A 367 -8.75 25.00 -40.15
N LYS A 368 -8.21 26.21 -39.99
CA LYS A 368 -8.24 27.24 -41.05
C LYS A 368 -7.09 27.11 -42.06
N ALA A 369 -5.95 26.52 -41.69
CA ALA A 369 -4.83 26.31 -42.60
C ALA A 369 -5.04 25.14 -43.59
N ARG A 370 -6.01 24.24 -43.34
CA ARG A 370 -6.34 23.11 -44.24
C ARG A 370 -7.47 23.38 -45.24
N ALA A 371 -8.16 24.52 -45.15
CA ALA A 371 -9.30 24.84 -46.01
C ALA A 371 -8.94 25.65 -47.29
N GLU A 372 -7.71 26.13 -47.43
CA GLU A 372 -7.26 26.90 -48.61
C GLU A 372 -6.11 26.19 -49.34
N GLY A 373 -6.41 25.06 -50.00
CA GLY A 373 -5.40 24.30 -50.72
C GLY A 373 -5.91 23.20 -51.65
N LYS A 374 -6.40 23.61 -52.83
CA LYS A 374 -6.50 22.83 -54.08
C LYS A 374 -7.50 21.66 -54.20
N LYS A 375 -8.57 21.98 -54.94
CA LYS A 375 -9.16 21.24 -56.08
C LYS A 375 -8.48 19.93 -56.51
N GLY A 376 -9.29 18.86 -56.57
CA GLY A 376 -9.37 17.98 -57.74
C GLY A 376 -9.32 16.47 -57.48
N GLY A 377 -10.39 15.76 -57.86
CA GLY A 377 -10.35 14.36 -58.30
C GLY A 377 -11.08 13.35 -57.41
N ASP A 378 -12.15 12.76 -57.97
CA ASP A 378 -12.91 11.54 -57.60
C ASP A 378 -12.49 10.74 -56.36
N ASP A 379 -13.45 10.53 -55.44
CA ASP A 379 -13.52 9.38 -54.53
C ASP A 379 -14.99 9.14 -54.08
N ASP A 380 -15.91 9.05 -55.05
CA ASP A 380 -17.21 8.41 -54.85
C ASP A 380 -17.06 6.91 -55.19
N ASP A 381 -16.69 6.03 -54.25
CA ASP A 381 -17.03 4.58 -54.24
C ASP A 381 -16.30 3.74 -53.16
N LEU A 382 -16.37 4.13 -51.89
CA LEU A 382 -15.92 3.27 -50.77
C LEU A 382 -16.99 2.95 -49.72
N LEU A 383 -18.14 3.63 -49.77
CA LEU A 383 -19.30 3.37 -48.90
C LEU A 383 -20.37 2.48 -49.55
N SER A 384 -20.28 2.25 -50.87
CA SER A 384 -21.18 1.37 -51.63
C SER A 384 -20.75 -0.12 -51.60
N LEU A 385 -19.57 -0.43 -51.05
CA LEU A 385 -18.94 -1.76 -51.10
C LEU A 385 -19.08 -2.61 -49.83
N MET A 386 -19.73 -2.12 -48.77
CA MET A 386 -19.94 -2.87 -47.52
C MET A 386 -21.36 -3.41 -47.31
N ASP A 387 -22.33 -3.05 -48.16
CA ASP A 387 -23.72 -3.56 -48.08
C ASP A 387 -24.02 -4.71 -49.05
N ALA A 388 -23.00 -5.26 -49.72
CA ALA A 388 -23.13 -6.39 -50.64
C ALA A 388 -22.17 -7.54 -50.30
N SER A 389 -22.25 -8.06 -49.08
CA SER A 389 -21.85 -9.43 -48.78
C SER A 389 -22.62 -9.91 -47.55
N ALA A 390 -23.32 -11.03 -47.75
CA ALA A 390 -24.41 -11.58 -46.95
C ALA A 390 -24.09 -11.93 -45.49
#